data_AF-A0A7S0L211-F1
#
_entry.id   AF-A0A7S0L211-F1
#
_cell.length_a   1.000
_cell.length_b   1.000
_cell.length_c   1.000
_cell.angle_alpha   90.00
_cell.angle_beta   90.00
_cell.angle_gamma   90.00
#
_symmetry.space_group_name_H-M   'P 1'
#
loop_
_entity.id
_entity.type
_entity.pdbx_description
1 polymer ?
#
loop_
_entity_poly.entity_id
_entity_poly.type
_entity_poly.pdbx_seq_one_letter_code
_entity_poly.pdbx_strand_id
1 'polypeptide(L)'
;SVLCAFSEDGGTMARLCEPLGVSTSCVPGCHEKGVNGRPIYCEAAGWSVGVETHHCPWGAADLAYMLEQHEHLVSSGRSAKNTGCGQSSCNYNEVVLDASVWVSALPKAIEAVVYLATASEAVKQRAREVLQDLLAAFGADAASIPLLSLDLGEQHSPFRPSQY
;
A
#
# COMPACT_ATOMS: atom_id res chain seq x y z
N SER A 1 -2.97 12.34 1.14
CA SER A 1 -4.44 12.16 1.24
C SER A 1 -4.81 10.81 0.68
N VAL A 2 -5.99 10.26 1.02
CA VAL A 2 -6.54 9.07 0.32
C VAL A 2 -7.04 9.52 -1.06
N LEU A 3 -6.71 8.76 -2.09
CA LEU A 3 -7.16 8.98 -3.47
C LEU A 3 -8.35 8.08 -3.82
N CYS A 4 -8.25 6.80 -3.45
CA CYS A 4 -9.34 5.84 -3.51
C CYS A 4 -9.05 4.66 -2.58
N ALA A 5 -10.00 3.75 -2.44
CA ALA A 5 -9.81 2.50 -1.73
C ALA A 5 -10.62 1.35 -2.34
N PHE A 6 -10.32 0.12 -1.95
CA PHE A 6 -11.00 -1.09 -2.36
C PHE A 6 -11.33 -1.91 -1.11
N SER A 7 -12.51 -2.53 -1.08
CA SER A 7 -12.92 -3.38 0.05
C SER A 7 -12.17 -4.71 0.13
N GLU A 8 -11.34 -5.00 -0.87
CA GLU A 8 -10.48 -6.18 -1.00
C GLU A 8 -9.28 -5.84 -1.91
N ASP A 9 -8.62 -6.84 -2.49
CA ASP A 9 -7.55 -6.65 -3.47
C ASP A 9 -8.07 -5.90 -4.71
N GLY A 10 -7.62 -4.66 -4.90
CA GLY A 10 -7.96 -3.85 -6.05
C GLY A 10 -7.04 -4.09 -7.25
N GLY A 11 -5.92 -4.79 -7.07
CA GLY A 11 -4.89 -4.97 -8.09
C GLY A 11 -4.30 -3.64 -8.54
N THR A 12 -4.08 -2.69 -7.62
CA THR A 12 -3.73 -1.30 -7.97
C THR A 12 -2.44 -1.18 -8.79
N MET A 13 -1.49 -2.10 -8.59
CA MET A 13 -0.23 -2.16 -9.32
C MET A 13 -0.39 -2.30 -10.84
N ALA A 14 -1.49 -2.90 -11.31
CA ALA A 14 -1.79 -3.06 -12.74
C ALA A 14 -2.56 -1.87 -13.33
N ARG A 15 -3.04 -0.94 -12.50
CA ARG A 15 -3.90 0.19 -12.89
C ARG A 15 -3.04 1.43 -13.12
N LEU A 16 -2.35 1.46 -14.26
CA LEU A 16 -1.47 2.57 -14.66
C LEU A 16 -2.20 3.64 -15.50
N CYS A 17 -1.86 4.91 -15.30
CA CYS A 17 -2.33 6.01 -16.13
C CYS A 17 -1.43 6.24 -17.34
N GLU A 18 -2.00 6.76 -18.42
CA GLU A 18 -1.25 7.23 -19.59
C GLU A 18 -1.59 8.70 -19.88
N PRO A 19 -0.62 9.64 -19.76
CA PRO A 19 0.75 9.42 -19.29
C PRO A 19 0.82 9.02 -17.82
N LEU A 20 1.95 8.46 -17.39
CA LEU A 20 2.18 8.10 -15.98
C LEU A 20 2.00 9.32 -15.07
N GLY A 21 1.21 9.15 -14.01
CA GLY A 21 0.93 10.19 -13.02
C GLY A 21 -0.56 10.46 -12.84
N VAL A 22 -0.85 11.36 -11.90
CA VAL A 22 -2.22 11.83 -11.62
C VAL A 22 -2.62 12.87 -12.67
N SER A 23 -3.86 12.77 -13.17
CA SER A 23 -4.47 13.71 -14.09
C SER A 23 -5.95 13.92 -13.73
N THR A 24 -6.62 14.86 -14.40
CA THR A 24 -8.05 15.10 -14.22
C THR A 24 -8.93 13.90 -14.61
N SER A 25 -8.41 13.00 -15.45
CA SER A 25 -9.15 11.84 -15.98
C SER A 25 -8.63 10.50 -15.46
N CYS A 26 -7.50 10.47 -14.77
CA CYS A 26 -6.89 9.23 -14.30
C CYS A 26 -6.08 9.44 -13.03
N VAL A 27 -6.30 8.55 -12.07
CA VAL A 27 -5.50 8.42 -10.85
C VAL A 27 -4.91 7.00 -10.86
N PRO A 28 -3.58 6.83 -10.81
CA PRO A 28 -2.95 5.51 -10.79
C PRO A 28 -3.48 4.70 -9.60
N GLY A 29 -3.74 3.40 -9.80
CA GLY A 29 -4.37 2.53 -8.81
C GLY A 29 -5.89 2.68 -8.69
N CYS A 30 -6.46 3.82 -9.06
CA CYS A 30 -7.86 4.16 -8.76
C CYS A 30 -8.82 4.11 -9.95
N HIS A 31 -8.43 3.51 -11.07
CA HIS A 31 -9.31 3.38 -12.22
C HIS A 31 -9.54 1.92 -12.56
N GLU A 32 -10.78 1.55 -12.82
CA GLU A 32 -11.11 0.39 -13.62
C GLU A 32 -11.20 0.84 -15.08
N LYS A 33 -10.73 0.06 -16.06
CA LYS A 33 -11.01 0.35 -17.47
C LYS A 33 -12.49 0.15 -17.71
N GLY A 34 -13.28 1.19 -17.43
CA GLY A 34 -14.70 1.21 -17.74
C GLY A 34 -14.96 1.25 -19.24
N VAL A 35 -16.22 1.13 -19.61
CA VAL A 35 -16.67 1.40 -20.97
C VAL A 35 -16.29 2.84 -21.33
N ASN A 36 -15.60 3.04 -22.45
CA ASN A 36 -15.10 4.35 -22.93
C ASN A 36 -13.99 5.00 -22.07
N GLY A 37 -13.25 4.24 -21.27
CA GLY A 37 -12.03 4.73 -20.60
C GLY A 37 -12.25 5.67 -19.41
N ARG A 38 -13.47 5.73 -18.87
CA ARG A 38 -13.74 6.45 -17.62
C ARG A 38 -13.56 5.53 -16.40
N PRO A 39 -13.02 6.03 -15.28
CA PRO A 39 -13.01 5.29 -14.03
C PRO A 39 -14.45 4.98 -13.60
N ILE A 40 -14.76 3.69 -13.39
CA ILE A 40 -16.02 3.30 -12.74
C ILE A 40 -15.71 3.24 -11.26
N TYR A 41 -16.18 4.22 -10.50
CA TYR A 41 -16.15 4.16 -9.05
C TYR A 41 -17.34 3.35 -8.55
N CYS A 42 -17.20 2.72 -7.39
CA CYS A 42 -18.35 2.18 -6.68
C CYS A 42 -19.27 3.33 -6.31
N GLU A 43 -20.54 3.22 -6.70
CA GLU A 43 -21.55 4.20 -6.31
C GLU A 43 -22.11 3.85 -4.93
N ALA A 44 -22.03 4.79 -3.99
CA ALA A 44 -22.63 4.62 -2.67
C ALA A 44 -24.14 4.30 -2.75
N ALA A 45 -24.83 4.81 -3.77
CA ALA A 45 -26.26 4.55 -4.00
C ALA A 45 -26.57 3.17 -4.58
N GLY A 46 -25.58 2.50 -5.20
CA GLY A 46 -25.69 1.15 -5.75
C GLY A 46 -25.21 0.07 -4.78
N TRP A 47 -24.47 0.45 -3.74
CA TRP A 47 -24.06 -0.47 -2.69
C TRP A 47 -25.23 -0.75 -1.76
N SER A 48 -25.73 -1.97 -1.85
CA SER A 48 -26.61 -2.58 -0.86
C SER A 48 -26.01 -3.91 -0.45
N VAL A 49 -26.23 -4.28 0.81
CA VAL A 49 -25.76 -5.55 1.39
C VAL A 49 -26.15 -6.72 0.46
N GLY A 50 -25.18 -7.29 -0.25
CA GLY A 50 -25.39 -8.42 -1.17
C GLY A 50 -25.17 -8.14 -2.65
N VAL A 51 -24.92 -6.90 -3.08
CA VAL A 51 -24.54 -6.60 -4.48
C VAL A 51 -23.03 -6.78 -4.67
N GLU A 52 -22.65 -7.63 -5.61
CA GLU A 52 -21.26 -7.91 -5.97
C GLU A 52 -20.64 -6.71 -6.71
N THR A 53 -19.93 -5.85 -5.96
CA THR A 53 -19.17 -4.69 -6.48
C THR A 53 -17.66 -4.92 -6.36
N HIS A 54 -17.22 -6.18 -6.48
CA HIS A 54 -15.94 -6.70 -5.96
C HIS A 54 -14.64 -6.09 -6.51
N HIS A 55 -14.67 -5.21 -7.52
CA HIS A 55 -13.44 -4.71 -8.16
C HIS A 55 -13.46 -3.23 -8.55
N CYS A 56 -14.50 -2.48 -8.16
CA CYS A 56 -14.49 -1.03 -8.36
C CYS A 56 -13.73 -0.31 -7.25
N PRO A 57 -13.01 0.78 -7.56
CA PRO A 57 -12.48 1.70 -6.56
C PRO A 57 -13.61 2.50 -5.91
N TRP A 58 -13.52 2.72 -4.61
CA TRP A 58 -14.28 3.71 -3.86
C TRP A 58 -13.56 5.05 -3.88
N GLY A 59 -14.28 6.14 -4.15
CA GLY A 59 -13.71 7.48 -4.09
C GLY A 59 -13.28 7.85 -2.67
N ALA A 60 -12.37 8.82 -2.53
CA ALA A 60 -11.90 9.27 -1.21
C ALA A 60 -13.03 9.72 -0.27
N ALA A 61 -14.11 10.30 -0.81
CA ALA A 61 -15.28 10.73 -0.05
C ALA A 61 -16.13 9.54 0.48
N ASP A 62 -16.02 8.38 -0.16
CA ASP A 62 -16.84 7.20 0.13
C ASP A 62 -16.08 6.13 0.93
N LEU A 63 -14.96 6.51 1.55
CA LEU A 63 -14.12 5.60 2.35
C LEU A 63 -14.91 4.88 3.45
N ALA A 64 -15.88 5.57 4.08
CA ALA A 64 -16.72 4.96 5.11
C ALA A 64 -17.56 3.78 4.56
N TYR A 65 -18.14 3.94 3.37
CA TYR A 65 -18.91 2.87 2.72
C TYR A 65 -18.02 1.70 2.27
N MET A 66 -16.80 2.00 1.80
CA MET A 66 -15.80 0.97 1.52
C MET A 66 -15.49 0.12 2.76
N LEU A 67 -15.29 0.77 3.91
CA LEU A 67 -15.02 0.07 5.17
C LEU A 67 -16.21 -0.79 5.62
N GLU A 68 -17.43 -0.28 5.47
CA GLU A 68 -18.65 -1.04 5.76
C GLU A 68 -18.76 -2.29 4.86
N GLN A 69 -18.47 -2.15 3.56
CA GLN A 69 -18.39 -3.28 2.64
C GLN A 69 -17.33 -4.29 3.06
N HIS A 70 -16.13 -3.83 3.40
CA HIS A 70 -15.03 -4.69 3.84
C HIS A 70 -15.43 -5.50 5.08
N GLU A 71 -16.03 -4.86 6.08
CA GLU A 71 -16.50 -5.53 7.30
C GLU A 71 -17.57 -6.60 7.00
N HIS A 72 -18.51 -6.29 6.09
CA HIS A 72 -19.51 -7.27 5.64
C HIS A 72 -18.90 -8.46 4.90
N LEU A 73 -17.88 -8.22 4.06
CA LEU A 73 -17.17 -9.28 3.33
C LEU A 73 -16.41 -10.21 4.27
N VAL A 74 -15.75 -9.64 5.28
CA VAL A 74 -15.01 -10.39 6.31
C VAL A 74 -15.98 -11.20 7.18
N SER A 75 -17.03 -10.57 7.71
CA SER A 75 -18.00 -11.23 8.59
C SER A 75 -18.83 -12.32 7.89
N SER A 76 -19.08 -12.18 6.58
CA SER A 76 -19.75 -13.21 5.78
C SER A 76 -18.83 -14.34 5.30
N GLY A 77 -17.53 -14.30 5.63
CA GLY A 77 -16.55 -15.30 5.21
C GLY A 77 -16.23 -15.27 3.71
N ARG A 78 -16.61 -14.20 3.01
CA ARG A 78 -16.35 -14.03 1.57
C ARG A 78 -14.91 -13.63 1.28
N SER A 79 -14.31 -12.76 2.12
CA SER A 79 -12.89 -12.36 1.99
C SER A 79 -11.92 -13.55 2.10
N ALA A 80 -12.29 -14.61 2.83
CA ALA A 80 -11.46 -15.80 3.01
C ALA A 80 -11.37 -16.72 1.77
N LYS A 81 -12.19 -16.49 0.73
CA LYS A 81 -12.19 -17.33 -0.49
C LYS A 81 -11.17 -16.90 -1.53
N ASN A 82 -10.63 -15.69 -1.43
CA ASN A 82 -9.58 -15.23 -2.32
C ASN A 82 -8.25 -15.84 -1.85
N THR A 83 -7.71 -16.83 -2.55
CA THR A 83 -6.47 -17.54 -2.15
C THR A 83 -5.19 -16.83 -2.64
N GLY A 84 -5.33 -15.68 -3.32
CA GLY A 84 -4.24 -14.99 -4.00
C GLY A 84 -3.33 -14.12 -3.13
N CYS A 85 -3.69 -13.82 -1.88
CA CYS A 85 -2.94 -12.85 -1.07
C CYS A 85 -1.80 -13.44 -0.21
N GLY A 86 -1.52 -14.75 -0.33
CA GLY A 86 -0.42 -15.39 0.41
C GLY A 86 -0.62 -15.50 1.93
N GLN A 87 -1.81 -15.19 2.45
CA GLN A 87 -2.18 -15.31 3.87
C GLN A 87 -3.29 -16.35 4.06
N SER A 88 -3.37 -16.99 5.24
CA SER A 88 -4.38 -18.00 5.58
C SER A 88 -5.81 -17.47 5.63
N SER A 89 -5.98 -16.15 5.69
CA SER A 89 -7.24 -15.43 5.55
C SER A 89 -6.97 -14.08 4.88
N CYS A 90 -7.45 -13.88 3.65
CA CYS A 90 -7.25 -12.64 2.89
C CYS A 90 -8.21 -11.53 3.35
N ASN A 91 -8.03 -11.10 4.60
CA ASN A 91 -8.84 -10.08 5.26
C ASN A 91 -8.10 -8.75 5.25
N TYR A 92 -7.87 -8.20 4.06
CA TYR A 92 -7.29 -6.86 3.92
C TYR A 92 -8.13 -6.03 2.95
N ASN A 93 -8.03 -4.72 3.08
CA ASN A 93 -8.53 -3.75 2.11
C ASN A 93 -7.32 -3.06 1.48
N GLU A 94 -7.54 -2.39 0.35
CA GLU A 94 -6.47 -1.65 -0.32
C GLU A 94 -6.78 -0.16 -0.33
N VAL A 95 -5.79 0.68 -0.02
CA VAL A 95 -5.95 2.14 -0.02
C VAL A 95 -4.86 2.75 -0.88
N VAL A 96 -5.25 3.58 -1.83
CA VAL A 96 -4.32 4.35 -2.65
C VAL A 96 -4.14 5.73 -2.05
N LEU A 97 -2.90 6.11 -1.78
CA LEU A 97 -2.54 7.36 -1.13
C LEU A 97 -1.80 8.27 -2.11
N ASP A 98 -2.03 9.57 -2.00
CA ASP A 98 -1.26 10.58 -2.72
C ASP A 98 0.17 10.62 -2.18
N ALA A 99 1.11 10.12 -3.00
CA ALA A 99 2.53 10.06 -2.68
C ALA A 99 3.21 11.43 -2.69
N SER A 100 2.61 12.48 -3.28
CA SER A 100 3.24 13.80 -3.45
C SER A 100 3.69 14.40 -2.10
N VAL A 101 2.90 14.21 -1.05
CA VAL A 101 3.20 14.67 0.31
C VAL A 101 4.51 14.07 0.84
N TRP A 102 4.77 12.81 0.51
CA TRP A 102 5.85 11.98 1.04
C TRP A 102 7.09 12.23 0.20
N VAL A 103 6.91 12.23 -1.13
CA VAL A 103 7.95 12.52 -2.12
C VAL A 103 8.51 13.92 -1.90
N SER A 104 7.66 14.93 -1.65
CA SER A 104 8.11 16.30 -1.36
C SER A 104 8.93 16.42 -0.07
N ALA A 105 8.77 15.47 0.84
CA ALA A 105 9.49 15.41 2.09
C ALA A 105 10.70 14.46 2.04
N LEU A 106 10.98 13.80 0.91
CA LEU A 106 12.15 12.92 0.79
C LEU A 106 13.47 13.72 0.82
N PRO A 107 14.53 13.16 1.42
CA PRO A 107 14.55 11.85 2.08
C PRO A 107 14.04 11.89 3.54
N LYS A 108 13.74 13.05 4.10
CA LYS A 108 13.34 13.25 5.51
C LYS A 108 12.04 12.53 5.91
N ALA A 109 11.24 12.08 4.95
CA ALA A 109 10.10 11.21 5.20
C ALA A 109 10.49 9.76 5.58
N ILE A 110 11.77 9.39 5.45
CA ILE A 110 12.30 8.06 5.74
C ILE A 110 13.13 8.13 7.03
N GLU A 111 12.66 7.44 8.05
CA GLU A 111 13.31 7.39 9.37
C GLU A 111 14.48 6.39 9.39
N ALA A 112 14.32 5.22 8.76
CA ALA A 112 15.33 4.15 8.75
C ALA A 112 15.08 3.14 7.64
N VAL A 113 16.11 2.38 7.27
CA VAL A 113 15.97 1.12 6.52
C VAL A 113 16.06 -0.04 7.50
N VAL A 114 15.13 -0.99 7.43
CA VAL A 114 14.98 -2.05 8.44
C VAL A 114 15.00 -3.43 7.77
N TYR A 115 15.64 -4.40 8.42
CA TYR A 115 15.51 -5.83 8.11
C TYR A 115 15.27 -6.64 9.39
N LEU A 116 14.67 -7.84 9.29
CA LEU A 116 14.45 -8.71 10.47
C LEU A 116 15.78 -9.30 10.99
N ALA A 117 15.98 -9.33 12.31
CA ALA A 117 17.18 -9.91 12.92
C ALA A 117 17.42 -11.37 12.48
N THR A 118 16.34 -12.12 12.25
CA THR A 118 16.32 -13.51 11.76
C THR A 118 16.39 -13.65 10.25
N ALA A 119 16.47 -12.54 9.50
CA ALA A 119 16.54 -12.56 8.04
C ALA A 119 17.80 -13.27 7.53
N SER A 120 17.72 -13.82 6.32
CA SER A 120 18.88 -14.39 5.64
C SER A 120 19.89 -13.31 5.26
N GLU A 121 21.15 -13.69 5.05
CA GLU A 121 22.20 -12.76 4.62
C GLU A 121 21.87 -12.07 3.28
N ALA A 122 21.15 -12.74 2.38
CA ALA A 122 20.69 -12.13 1.13
C ALA A 122 19.72 -10.96 1.38
N VAL A 123 18.80 -11.09 2.35
CA VAL A 123 17.88 -10.01 2.71
C VAL A 123 18.61 -8.87 3.41
N LYS A 124 19.54 -9.18 4.32
CA LYS A 124 20.38 -8.17 4.97
C LYS A 124 21.22 -7.40 3.96
N GLN A 125 21.79 -8.11 2.98
CA GLN A 125 22.54 -7.50 1.88
C GLN A 125 21.66 -6.60 1.03
N ARG A 126 20.44 -7.04 0.70
CA ARG A 126 19.49 -6.21 -0.04
C ARG A 126 19.12 -4.93 0.71
N ALA A 127 18.97 -5.00 2.04
CA ALA A 127 18.70 -3.82 2.86
C ALA A 127 19.87 -2.81 2.84
N ARG A 128 21.13 -3.30 2.86
CA ARG A 128 22.31 -2.45 2.70
C ARG A 128 22.34 -1.76 1.33
N GLU A 129 22.07 -2.49 0.26
CA GLU A 129 22.00 -1.93 -1.11
C GLU A 129 20.93 -0.85 -1.22
N VAL A 130 19.72 -1.12 -0.69
CA VAL A 130 18.63 -0.13 -0.68
C VAL A 130 19.05 1.13 0.05
N LEU A 131 19.72 1.00 1.20
CA LEU A 131 20.20 2.17 1.93
C LEU A 131 21.29 2.92 1.16
N GLN A 132 22.21 2.23 0.50
CA GLN A 132 23.23 2.84 -0.36
C GLN A 132 22.61 3.63 -1.51
N ASP A 133 21.66 3.01 -2.22
CA ASP A 133 20.93 3.65 -3.33
C ASP A 133 20.22 4.92 -2.85
N LEU A 134 19.64 4.86 -1.64
CA LEU A 134 18.90 5.97 -1.05
C LEU A 134 19.82 7.11 -0.62
N LEU A 135 20.92 6.81 0.07
CA LEU A 135 21.91 7.81 0.45
C LEU A 135 22.51 8.48 -0.79
N ALA A 136 22.83 7.70 -1.83
CA ALA A 136 23.36 8.20 -3.08
C ALA A 136 22.35 9.09 -3.83
N ALA A 137 21.09 8.68 -3.90
CA ALA A 137 20.04 9.42 -4.62
C ALA A 137 19.76 10.80 -4.00
N PHE A 138 19.88 10.93 -2.68
CA PHE A 138 19.53 12.17 -1.96
C PHE A 138 20.73 12.94 -1.39
N GLY A 139 21.97 12.48 -1.62
CA GLY A 139 23.17 13.08 -1.04
C GLY A 139 23.15 13.07 0.49
N ALA A 140 22.50 12.05 1.08
CA ALA A 140 22.32 11.90 2.51
C ALA A 140 23.46 11.06 3.12
N ASP A 141 23.61 11.12 4.44
CA ASP A 141 24.57 10.28 5.17
C ASP A 141 23.88 9.20 6.02
N ALA A 142 24.64 8.22 6.47
CA ALA A 142 24.11 7.13 7.30
C ALA A 142 23.65 7.59 8.69
N ALA A 143 23.99 8.81 9.11
CA ALA A 143 23.50 9.38 10.36
C ALA A 143 22.06 9.91 10.21
N SER A 144 21.69 10.35 9.01
CA SER A 144 20.35 10.82 8.69
C SER A 144 19.33 9.70 8.47
N ILE A 145 19.78 8.54 7.98
CA ILE A 145 18.92 7.37 7.71
C ILE A 145 19.69 6.11 8.12
N PRO A 146 19.51 5.61 9.37
CA PRO A 146 20.22 4.43 9.83
C PRO A 146 19.70 3.13 9.21
N LEU A 147 20.58 2.14 9.14
CA LEU A 147 20.22 0.74 8.96
C LEU A 147 19.94 0.11 10.32
N LEU A 148 18.76 -0.50 10.51
CA LEU A 148 18.37 -1.13 11.76
C LEU A 148 18.02 -2.61 11.55
N SER A 149 18.39 -3.45 12.50
CA SER A 149 17.82 -4.79 12.62
C SER A 149 16.63 -4.78 13.58
N LEU A 150 15.51 -5.36 13.16
CA LEU A 150 14.28 -5.53 13.94
C LEU A 150 14.20 -6.95 14.53
N ASP A 151 14.25 -7.05 15.86
CA ASP A 151 13.99 -8.27 16.60
C ASP A 151 12.55 -8.27 17.14
N LEU A 152 11.71 -9.12 16.56
CA LEU A 152 10.30 -9.25 16.97
C LEU A 152 10.12 -9.97 18.32
N GLY A 153 11.18 -10.59 18.86
CA GLY A 153 11.17 -11.20 20.19
C GLY A 153 11.41 -10.20 21.33
N GLU A 154 11.94 -9.01 21.03
CA GLU A 154 12.26 -7.98 22.01
C GLU A 154 11.17 -6.90 22.06
N GLN A 155 10.44 -6.81 23.17
CA GLN A 155 9.27 -5.95 23.27
C GLN A 155 9.61 -4.49 23.60
N HIS A 156 10.72 -4.23 24.29
CA HIS A 156 11.02 -2.88 24.80
C HIS A 156 12.01 -2.11 23.92
N SER A 157 12.89 -2.82 23.23
CA SER A 157 13.90 -2.22 22.35
C SER A 157 14.13 -3.08 21.10
N PRO A 158 13.11 -3.20 20.23
CA PRO A 158 13.14 -4.13 19.09
C PRO A 158 14.15 -3.75 18.00
N PHE A 159 14.64 -2.50 17.99
CA PHE A 159 15.56 -2.02 16.97
C PHE A 159 17.00 -1.93 17.49
N ARG A 160 17.95 -2.46 16.72
CA ARG A 160 19.40 -2.31 16.97
C ARG A 160 20.08 -1.69 15.76
N PRO A 161 21.06 -0.80 15.95
CA PRO A 161 21.92 -0.33 14.86
C PRO A 161 22.58 -1.51 14.16
N SER A 162 22.53 -1.53 12.83
CA SER A 162 23.25 -2.49 12.01
C SER A 162 24.43 -1.83 11.32
N GLN A 163 25.48 -2.60 11.11
CA GLN A 163 26.64 -2.14 10.37
C GLN A 163 26.38 -2.15 8.87
N TYR A 164 26.94 -1.13 8.25
CA TYR A 164 26.94 -0.87 6.83
C TYR A 164 27.80 -1.87 6.05
#